data_AF-A0A9D1D0K1-F1
#
_entry.id   AF-A0A9D1D0K1-F1
#
_cell.length_a   1.000
_cell.length_b   1.000
_cell.length_c   1.000
_cell.angle_alpha   90.00
_cell.angle_beta   90.00
_cell.angle_gamma   90.00
#
_symmetry.space_group_name_H-M   'P 1'
#
loop_
_entity.id
_entity.type
_entity.pdbx_description
1 polymer ?
#
loop_
_entity_poly.entity_id
_entity_poly.type
_entity_poly.pdbx_seq_one_letter_code
_entity_poly.pdbx_strand_id
1 'polypeptide(L)'
;MTWEEVDQEQLEKLYYEQELSDNEIAKLYRVSRGQVQYKRKKYGILAANKFSWYLSREDDRILGTLNQGSRERLCKKENIDGISKALTHYIFRNGPVEDMHAAGKLDQEDMKTLNKYMVNRIAGILSAVEAGEWLKLELLYAYYQYFGGSWDEAEPDKQEMDQVYQEICSNTPGILHRSSDHEEERE
;
A
#
# COMPACT_ATOMS: atom_id res chain seq x y z
N MET A 1 14.28 7.78 -33.65
CA MET A 1 13.57 6.71 -32.95
C MET A 1 12.19 6.57 -33.56
N THR A 2 11.89 5.43 -34.18
CA THR A 2 10.58 5.11 -34.77
C THR A 2 9.72 4.36 -33.75
N TRP A 3 8.42 4.23 -34.01
CA TRP A 3 7.50 3.53 -33.11
C TRP A 3 7.87 2.06 -32.90
N GLU A 4 8.43 1.44 -33.94
CA GLU A 4 8.87 0.05 -33.94
C GLU A 4 10.00 -0.17 -32.92
N GLU A 5 10.90 0.81 -32.80
CA GLU A 5 12.07 0.80 -31.93
C GLU A 5 11.75 1.08 -30.45
N VAL A 6 10.57 1.65 -30.14
CA VAL A 6 10.16 1.92 -28.76
C VAL A 6 10.01 0.60 -28.00
N ASP A 7 10.88 0.32 -27.05
CA ASP A 7 10.81 -0.87 -26.21
C ASP A 7 9.81 -0.70 -25.05
N GLN A 8 9.73 -1.71 -24.19
CA GLN A 8 8.86 -1.68 -23.03
C GLN A 8 9.23 -0.55 -22.07
N GLU A 9 10.53 -0.36 -21.80
CA GLU A 9 11.01 0.62 -20.82
C GLU A 9 10.72 2.06 -21.27
N GLN A 10 10.91 2.36 -22.56
CA GLN A 10 10.59 3.67 -23.10
C GLN A 10 9.09 3.92 -23.13
N LEU A 11 8.28 2.90 -23.46
CA LEU A 11 6.82 3.05 -23.45
C LEU A 11 6.27 3.23 -22.03
N GLU A 12 6.87 2.57 -21.05
CA GLU A 12 6.61 2.76 -19.63
C GLU A 12 6.90 4.20 -19.17
N LYS A 13 8.08 4.74 -19.51
CA LYS A 13 8.44 6.13 -19.20
C LYS A 13 7.46 7.14 -19.82
N LEU A 14 7.10 6.96 -21.09
CA LEU A 14 6.13 7.84 -21.76
C LEU A 14 4.75 7.82 -21.10
N TYR A 15 4.27 6.62 -20.74
CA TYR A 15 2.90 6.44 -20.25
C TYR A 15 2.74 6.67 -18.75
N TYR A 16 3.70 6.22 -17.95
CA TYR A 16 3.66 6.34 -16.49
C TYR A 16 4.35 7.62 -16.00
N GLU A 17 5.60 7.85 -16.37
CA GLU A 17 6.41 8.97 -15.85
C GLU A 17 6.00 10.31 -16.47
N GLN A 18 5.85 10.37 -17.79
CA GLN A 18 5.46 11.60 -18.51
C GLN A 18 3.94 11.80 -18.60
N GLU A 19 3.16 10.85 -18.05
CA GLU A 19 1.69 10.85 -18.04
C GLU A 19 1.02 11.06 -19.41
N LEU A 20 1.69 10.73 -20.51
CA LEU A 20 1.14 10.91 -21.83
C LEU A 20 0.03 9.90 -22.09
N SER A 21 -1.13 10.39 -22.55
CA SER A 21 -2.21 9.53 -23.02
C SER A 21 -1.82 8.78 -24.29
N ASP A 22 -2.53 7.67 -24.58
CA ASP A 22 -2.34 6.93 -25.83
C ASP A 22 -2.45 7.85 -27.08
N ASN A 23 -3.23 8.93 -27.00
CA ASN A 23 -3.37 9.91 -28.09
C ASN A 23 -2.14 10.83 -28.22
N GLU A 24 -1.53 11.25 -27.10
CA GLU A 24 -0.34 12.09 -27.11
C GLU A 24 0.88 11.31 -27.59
N ILE A 25 1.04 10.08 -27.11
CA ILE A 25 2.06 9.16 -27.60
C ILE A 25 1.87 8.89 -29.11
N ALA A 26 0.63 8.66 -29.55
CA ALA A 26 0.32 8.46 -30.96
C ALA A 26 0.72 9.66 -31.83
N LYS A 27 0.44 10.88 -31.37
CA LYS A 27 0.86 12.12 -32.04
C LYS A 27 2.39 12.25 -32.09
N LEU A 28 3.07 11.94 -30.97
CA LEU A 28 4.53 12.05 -30.85
C LEU A 28 5.25 11.14 -31.86
N TYR A 29 4.76 9.91 -32.05
CA TYR A 29 5.36 8.92 -32.94
C TYR A 29 4.68 8.82 -34.32
N ARG A 30 3.69 9.67 -34.60
CA ARG A 30 2.91 9.68 -35.85
C ARG A 30 2.29 8.31 -36.20
N VAL A 31 1.77 7.64 -35.18
CA VAL A 31 1.06 6.35 -35.31
C VAL A 31 -0.39 6.49 -34.88
N SER A 32 -1.20 5.45 -35.09
CA SER A 32 -2.57 5.43 -34.56
C SER A 32 -2.58 5.18 -33.05
N ARG A 33 -3.57 5.74 -32.36
CA ARG A 33 -3.87 5.42 -30.94
C ARG A 33 -3.98 3.91 -30.72
N GLY A 34 -4.56 3.17 -31.67
CA GLY A 34 -4.74 1.72 -31.60
C GLY A 34 -3.40 0.97 -31.54
N GLN A 35 -2.39 1.42 -32.30
CA GLN A 35 -1.05 0.84 -32.25
C GLN A 35 -0.39 1.06 -30.88
N VAL A 36 -0.53 2.26 -30.31
CA VAL A 36 -0.04 2.57 -28.95
C VAL A 36 -0.71 1.68 -27.92
N GLN A 37 -2.04 1.64 -27.92
CA GLN A 37 -2.81 0.85 -26.97
C GLN A 37 -2.48 -0.65 -27.09
N TYR A 38 -2.33 -1.17 -28.31
CA TYR A 38 -1.97 -2.56 -28.53
C TYR A 38 -0.60 -2.90 -27.95
N LYS A 39 0.45 -2.12 -28.27
CA LYS A 39 1.81 -2.35 -27.78
C LYS A 39 1.87 -2.22 -26.26
N ARG A 40 1.17 -1.23 -25.70
CA ARG A 40 1.06 -1.00 -24.27
C ARG A 40 0.42 -2.19 -23.53
N LYS A 41 -0.70 -2.72 -24.05
CA LYS A 41 -1.34 -3.95 -23.53
C LYS A 41 -0.44 -5.18 -23.68
N LYS A 42 0.26 -5.31 -24.82
CA LYS A 42 1.21 -6.42 -25.08
C LYS A 42 2.33 -6.46 -24.04
N TYR A 43 2.78 -5.30 -23.55
CA TYR A 43 3.79 -5.19 -22.48
C TYR A 43 3.21 -5.15 -21.07
N GLY A 44 1.89 -5.34 -20.88
CA GLY A 44 1.28 -5.29 -19.54
C GLY A 44 1.28 -3.89 -18.89
N ILE A 45 1.52 -2.83 -19.66
CA ILE A 45 1.55 -1.46 -19.17
C ILE A 45 0.09 -1.00 -19.00
N LEU A 46 -0.54 -1.24 -17.85
CA LEU A 46 -1.92 -0.84 -17.55
C LEU A 46 -1.96 0.31 -16.54
N ALA A 47 -3.02 1.13 -16.55
CA ALA A 47 -3.18 2.19 -15.54
C ALA A 47 -3.18 1.63 -14.11
N ALA A 48 -3.77 0.44 -13.91
CA ALA A 48 -3.74 -0.29 -12.63
C ALA A 48 -2.32 -0.69 -12.20
N ASN A 49 -1.42 -0.93 -13.15
CA ASN A 49 -0.04 -1.36 -12.88
C ASN A 49 0.91 -0.19 -12.64
N LYS A 50 0.46 1.07 -12.82
CA LYS A 50 1.27 2.28 -12.65
C LYS A 50 1.91 2.34 -11.25
N PHE A 51 1.16 1.95 -10.22
CA PHE A 51 1.65 1.98 -8.85
C PHE A 51 2.76 0.94 -8.61
N SER A 52 2.55 -0.31 -9.03
CA SER A 52 3.57 -1.38 -8.96
C SER A 52 4.82 -1.01 -9.74
N TRP A 53 4.67 -0.37 -10.91
CA TRP A 53 5.78 0.11 -11.73
C TRP A 53 6.63 1.19 -11.03
N TYR A 54 6.02 2.12 -10.30
CA TYR A 54 6.76 3.11 -9.53
C TYR A 54 7.47 2.49 -8.34
N LEU A 55 6.80 1.58 -7.65
CA LEU A 55 7.35 0.89 -6.48
C LEU A 55 8.57 0.03 -6.85
N SER A 56 8.56 -0.63 -8.03
CA SER A 56 9.67 -1.48 -8.47
C SER A 56 10.92 -0.74 -8.92
N ARG A 57 10.82 0.59 -9.15
CA ARG A 57 11.94 1.42 -9.62
C ARG A 57 12.67 2.16 -8.50
N GLU A 58 12.20 2.07 -7.27
CA GLU A 58 12.76 2.77 -6.11
C GLU A 58 13.02 4.26 -6.38
N ASP A 59 12.19 4.90 -7.21
CA ASP A 59 12.36 6.33 -7.52
C ASP A 59 11.93 7.15 -6.30
N ASP A 60 12.91 7.64 -5.54
CA ASP A 60 12.73 8.43 -4.33
C ASP A 60 11.76 9.60 -4.49
N ARG A 61 11.70 10.25 -5.66
CA ARG A 61 10.78 11.38 -5.90
C ARG A 61 9.34 10.90 -5.95
N ILE A 62 9.12 9.78 -6.62
CA ILE A 62 7.78 9.22 -6.81
C ILE A 62 7.32 8.54 -5.53
N LEU A 63 8.19 7.78 -4.87
CA LEU A 63 7.95 7.27 -3.53
C LEU A 63 7.61 8.40 -2.55
N GLY A 64 8.33 9.53 -2.63
CA GLY A 64 8.03 10.74 -1.86
C GLY A 64 6.62 11.28 -2.11
N THR A 65 6.21 11.37 -3.38
CA THR A 65 4.86 11.85 -3.76
C THR A 65 3.76 10.88 -3.33
N LEU A 66 3.98 9.57 -3.52
CA LEU A 66 3.04 8.54 -3.09
C LEU A 66 2.89 8.50 -1.57
N ASN A 67 4.00 8.64 -0.85
CA ASN A 67 4.01 8.70 0.61
C ASN A 67 3.28 9.95 1.11
N GLN A 68 3.55 11.12 0.52
CA GLN A 68 2.86 12.36 0.87
C GLN A 68 1.35 12.26 0.60
N GLY A 69 0.95 11.77 -0.57
CA GLY A 69 -0.47 11.56 -0.90
C GLY A 69 -1.14 10.53 0.02
N SER A 70 -0.40 9.51 0.48
CA SER A 70 -0.89 8.55 1.46
C SER A 70 -1.09 9.20 2.82
N ARG A 71 -0.13 10.01 3.30
CA ARG A 71 -0.26 10.82 4.51
C ARG A 71 -1.49 11.72 4.43
N GLU A 72 -1.68 12.45 3.35
CA GLU A 72 -2.82 13.36 3.17
C GLU A 72 -4.15 12.61 3.24
N ARG A 73 -4.28 11.45 2.58
CA ARG A 73 -5.49 10.62 2.68
C ARG A 73 -5.70 10.09 4.09
N LEU A 74 -4.64 9.58 4.74
CA LEU A 74 -4.74 9.02 6.08
C LEU A 74 -5.10 10.07 7.14
N CYS A 75 -4.70 11.32 6.93
CA CYS A 75 -5.05 12.44 7.81
C CYS A 75 -6.46 13.01 7.59
N LYS A 76 -7.29 12.45 6.70
CA LYS A 76 -8.66 12.95 6.51
C LYS A 76 -9.61 12.38 7.55
N LYS A 77 -10.48 13.23 8.12
CA LYS A 77 -11.45 12.85 9.14
C LYS A 77 -12.37 11.70 8.71
N GLU A 78 -12.79 11.66 7.45
CA GLU A 78 -13.63 10.59 6.91
C GLU A 78 -12.96 9.21 6.92
N ASN A 79 -11.62 9.16 6.95
CA ASN A 79 -10.86 7.91 6.95
C ASN A 79 -10.54 7.40 8.36
N ILE A 80 -10.78 8.20 9.42
CA ILE A 80 -10.43 7.85 10.80
C ILE A 80 -11.09 6.55 11.25
N ASP A 81 -12.36 6.30 10.92
CA ASP A 81 -13.05 5.06 11.31
C ASP A 81 -12.38 3.82 10.68
N GLY A 82 -12.08 3.87 9.38
CA GLY A 82 -11.43 2.78 8.65
C GLY A 82 -10.02 2.50 9.18
N ILE A 83 -9.22 3.55 9.39
CA ILE A 83 -7.86 3.44 9.93
C ILE A 83 -7.90 2.87 11.35
N SER A 84 -8.83 3.33 12.18
CA SER A 84 -8.94 2.86 13.57
C SER A 84 -9.25 1.36 13.67
N LYS A 85 -10.09 0.84 12.76
CA LYS A 85 -10.38 -0.59 12.65
C LYS A 85 -9.16 -1.37 12.16
N ALA A 86 -8.49 -0.89 11.11
CA ALA A 86 -7.29 -1.52 10.59
C ALA A 86 -6.17 -1.60 11.64
N LEU A 87 -5.91 -0.49 12.35
CA LEU A 87 -4.93 -0.46 13.42
C LEU A 87 -5.34 -1.34 14.61
N THR A 88 -6.64 -1.43 14.94
CA THR A 88 -7.10 -2.37 15.98
C THR A 88 -6.81 -3.82 15.60
N HIS A 89 -7.01 -4.19 14.33
CA HIS A 89 -6.61 -5.50 13.81
C HIS A 89 -5.10 -5.72 13.98
N TYR A 90 -4.30 -4.76 13.51
CA TYR A 90 -2.85 -4.85 13.48
C TYR A 90 -2.20 -4.89 14.88
N ILE A 91 -2.53 -3.95 15.77
CA ILE A 91 -1.78 -3.75 17.03
C ILE A 91 -2.30 -4.56 18.22
N PHE A 92 -3.52 -5.11 18.13
CA PHE A 92 -4.21 -5.64 19.30
C PHE A 92 -4.98 -6.92 19.03
N ARG A 93 -5.86 -6.91 18.02
CA ARG A 93 -6.83 -7.98 17.82
C ARG A 93 -6.17 -9.23 17.22
N ASN A 94 -5.32 -9.07 16.20
CA ASN A 94 -4.59 -10.19 15.63
C ASN A 94 -3.43 -10.58 16.58
N GLY A 95 -3.14 -11.88 16.69
CA GLY A 95 -2.14 -12.41 17.62
C GLY A 95 -2.76 -12.88 18.94
N PRO A 96 -2.16 -12.58 20.11
CA PRO A 96 -2.55 -13.21 21.39
C PRO A 96 -4.02 -13.08 21.77
N VAL A 97 -4.66 -11.97 21.42
CA VAL A 97 -6.09 -11.75 21.72
C VAL A 97 -6.97 -12.68 20.88
N GLU A 98 -6.66 -12.86 19.60
CA GLU A 98 -7.36 -13.84 18.75
C GLU A 98 -7.07 -15.26 19.21
N ASP A 99 -5.84 -15.57 19.65
CA ASP A 99 -5.50 -16.89 20.21
C ASP A 99 -6.33 -17.20 21.47
N MET A 100 -6.53 -16.20 22.33
CA MET A 100 -7.39 -16.32 23.51
C MET A 100 -8.86 -16.55 23.14
N HIS A 101 -9.36 -15.85 22.12
CA HIS A 101 -10.71 -16.03 21.60
C HIS A 101 -10.89 -17.43 20.98
N ALA A 102 -9.95 -17.87 20.14
CA ALA A 102 -9.94 -19.20 19.54
C ALA A 102 -9.86 -20.32 20.59
N ALA A 103 -9.15 -20.09 21.70
CA ALA A 103 -9.09 -21.00 22.84
C ALA A 103 -10.34 -20.95 23.75
N GLY A 104 -11.36 -20.14 23.41
CA GLY A 104 -12.60 -20.00 24.19
C GLY A 104 -12.43 -19.25 25.52
N LYS A 105 -11.33 -18.51 25.71
CA LYS A 105 -11.07 -17.70 26.92
C LYS A 105 -11.76 -16.34 26.88
N LEU A 106 -12.11 -15.88 25.68
CA LEU A 106 -12.92 -14.70 25.42
C LEU A 106 -14.11 -15.15 24.59
N ASP A 107 -15.29 -14.67 24.93
CA ASP A 107 -16.47 -14.91 24.10
C ASP A 107 -16.64 -13.80 23.04
N GLN A 108 -17.66 -13.93 22.19
CA GLN A 108 -17.91 -12.96 21.13
C GLN A 108 -18.32 -11.57 21.64
N GLU A 109 -18.96 -11.47 22.81
CA GLU A 109 -19.34 -10.20 23.41
C GLU A 109 -18.13 -9.51 24.06
N ASP A 110 -17.24 -10.28 24.68
CA ASP A 110 -15.93 -9.80 25.14
C ASP A 110 -15.16 -9.20 23.95
N MET A 111 -15.10 -9.93 22.83
CA MET A 111 -14.41 -9.47 21.63
C MET A 111 -15.00 -8.17 21.09
N LYS A 112 -16.33 -8.05 20.98
CA LYS A 112 -16.97 -6.80 20.57
C LYS A 112 -16.62 -5.64 21.49
N THR A 113 -16.63 -5.89 22.80
CA THR A 113 -16.30 -4.89 23.82
C THR A 113 -14.86 -4.40 23.68
N LEU A 114 -13.90 -5.32 23.61
CA LEU A 114 -12.48 -5.02 23.47
C LEU A 114 -12.17 -4.29 22.16
N ASN A 115 -12.70 -4.77 21.04
CA ASN A 115 -12.52 -4.10 19.74
C ASN A 115 -13.11 -2.69 19.76
N LYS A 116 -14.31 -2.51 20.33
CA LYS A 116 -14.93 -1.19 20.39
C LYS A 116 -14.13 -0.21 21.25
N TYR A 117 -13.59 -0.69 22.36
CA TYR A 117 -12.68 0.09 23.20
C TYR A 117 -11.46 0.56 22.42
N MET A 118 -10.76 -0.37 21.74
CA MET A 118 -9.55 -0.06 20.97
C MET A 118 -9.83 0.87 19.78
N VAL A 119 -10.84 0.56 18.97
CA VAL A 119 -11.24 1.40 17.82
C VAL A 119 -11.53 2.84 18.28
N ASN A 120 -12.26 3.02 19.38
CA ASN A 120 -12.58 4.35 19.89
C ASN A 120 -11.34 5.09 20.41
N ARG A 121 -10.42 4.41 21.09
CA ARG A 121 -9.18 5.02 21.61
C ARG A 121 -8.26 5.46 20.48
N ILE A 122 -8.07 4.62 19.47
CA ILE A 122 -7.27 4.94 18.28
C ILE A 122 -7.92 6.10 17.52
N ALA A 123 -9.24 6.09 17.32
CA ALA A 123 -9.97 7.19 16.68
C ALA A 123 -9.78 8.52 17.41
N GLY A 124 -9.76 8.49 18.75
CA GLY A 124 -9.48 9.66 19.58
C GLY A 124 -8.08 10.23 19.35
N ILE A 125 -7.06 9.37 19.30
CA ILE A 125 -5.67 9.77 19.02
C ILE A 125 -5.56 10.36 17.61
N LEU A 126 -6.09 9.67 16.60
CA LEU A 126 -6.04 10.13 15.21
C LEU A 126 -6.77 11.46 15.02
N SER A 127 -7.91 11.65 15.70
CA SER A 127 -8.65 12.92 15.67
C SER A 127 -7.85 14.06 16.31
N ALA A 128 -7.15 13.81 17.42
CA ALA A 128 -6.29 14.81 18.05
C ALA A 128 -5.10 15.19 17.16
N VAL A 129 -4.49 14.22 16.47
CA VAL A 129 -3.42 14.46 15.48
C VAL A 129 -3.94 15.31 14.31
N GLU A 130 -5.09 14.94 13.74
CA GLU A 130 -5.70 15.66 12.61
C GLU A 130 -6.05 17.10 12.97
N ALA A 131 -6.63 17.31 14.15
CA ALA A 131 -6.99 18.64 14.65
C ALA A 131 -5.79 19.46 15.19
N GLY A 132 -4.57 18.90 15.19
CA GLY A 132 -3.37 19.56 15.71
C GLY A 132 -3.39 19.78 17.23
N GLU A 133 -4.11 18.96 17.99
CA GLU A 133 -4.27 19.05 19.45
C GLU A 133 -3.06 18.45 20.20
N TRP A 134 -1.84 18.83 19.79
CA TRP A 134 -0.58 18.25 20.28
C TRP A 134 -0.41 18.33 21.80
N LEU A 135 -0.87 19.43 22.43
CA LEU A 135 -0.84 19.57 23.88
C LEU A 135 -1.61 18.46 24.61
N LYS A 136 -2.75 17.99 24.05
CA LYS A 136 -3.50 16.89 24.68
C LYS A 136 -2.70 15.59 24.65
N LEU A 137 -1.97 15.33 23.56
CA LEU A 137 -1.12 14.15 23.41
C LEU A 137 0.11 14.22 24.33
N GLU A 138 0.72 15.40 24.47
CA GLU A 138 1.82 15.63 25.41
C GLU A 138 1.39 15.41 26.86
N LEU A 139 0.24 15.95 27.26
CA LEU A 139 -0.30 15.75 28.61
C LEU A 139 -0.67 14.28 28.86
N LEU A 140 -1.19 13.58 27.85
CA LEU A 140 -1.45 12.15 27.93
C LEU A 140 -0.16 11.35 28.16
N TYR A 141 0.88 11.64 27.39
CA TYR A 141 2.21 11.06 27.59
C TYR A 141 2.74 11.36 29.00
N ALA A 142 2.71 12.63 29.42
CA ALA A 142 3.24 13.06 30.71
C ALA A 142 2.55 12.35 31.89
N TYR A 143 1.24 12.07 31.74
CA TYR A 143 0.47 11.31 32.70
C TYR A 143 0.87 9.83 32.73
N TYR A 144 1.03 9.19 31.57
CA TYR A 144 1.25 7.73 31.48
C TYR A 144 2.71 7.27 31.48
N GLN A 145 3.70 8.15 31.26
CA GLN A 145 5.11 7.78 31.07
C GLN A 145 5.75 7.02 32.25
N TYR A 146 5.17 7.10 33.46
CA TYR A 146 5.70 6.42 34.66
C TYR A 146 5.01 5.08 34.97
N PHE A 147 4.05 4.67 34.14
CA PHE A 147 3.43 3.35 34.24
C PHE A 147 4.22 2.34 33.40
N GLY A 148 4.20 1.06 33.80
CA GLY A 148 4.89 0.00 33.04
C GLY A 148 6.40 -0.08 33.27
N GLY A 149 6.92 0.48 34.37
CA GLY A 149 8.36 0.42 34.69
C GLY A 149 8.93 -1.00 34.90
N SER A 150 8.08 -2.03 34.90
CA SER A 150 8.46 -3.45 34.93
C SER A 150 8.35 -4.13 33.56
N TRP A 151 8.02 -3.38 32.51
CA TRP A 151 7.93 -3.89 31.14
C TRP A 151 9.27 -3.74 30.46
N ASP A 152 9.54 -4.61 29.49
CA ASP A 152 10.73 -4.49 28.65
C ASP A 152 10.68 -3.21 27.81
N GLU A 153 11.85 -2.75 27.38
CA GLU A 153 11.94 -1.60 26.48
C GLU A 153 11.20 -1.87 25.16
N ALA A 154 10.57 -0.83 24.60
CA ALA A 154 9.82 -0.97 23.37
C ALA A 154 10.76 -1.17 22.17
N GLU A 155 10.56 -2.26 21.44
CA GLU A 155 11.26 -2.56 20.18
C GLU A 155 10.32 -2.32 18.98
N PRO A 156 10.75 -1.62 17.92
CA PRO A 156 9.91 -1.45 16.73
C PRO A 156 9.71 -2.76 15.97
N ASP A 157 8.49 -3.30 15.99
CA ASP A 157 8.08 -4.41 15.11
C ASP A 157 7.37 -3.87 13.87
N LYS A 158 7.96 -4.16 12.70
CA LYS A 158 7.46 -3.75 11.37
C LYS A 158 7.33 -4.92 10.41
N GLN A 159 7.53 -6.15 10.86
CA GLN A 159 7.66 -7.30 9.96
C GLN A 159 6.44 -7.48 9.05
N GLU A 160 5.23 -7.45 9.62
CA GLU A 160 3.99 -7.58 8.84
C GLU A 160 3.77 -6.37 7.92
N MET A 161 4.10 -5.14 8.36
CA MET A 161 4.02 -3.96 7.50
C MET A 161 4.94 -4.09 6.28
N ASP A 162 6.18 -4.55 6.50
CA ASP A 162 7.14 -4.76 5.44
C ASP A 162 6.71 -5.89 4.50
N GLN A 163 6.15 -6.99 5.03
CA GLN A 163 5.59 -8.08 4.22
C GLN A 163 4.44 -7.60 3.33
N VAL A 164 3.46 -6.89 3.89
CA VAL A 164 2.34 -6.31 3.12
C VAL A 164 2.87 -5.38 2.03
N TYR A 165 3.86 -4.54 2.36
CA TYR A 165 4.50 -3.68 1.38
C TYR A 165 5.15 -4.50 0.25
N GLN A 166 5.95 -5.51 0.59
CA GLN A 166 6.63 -6.36 -0.39
C GLN A 166 5.66 -7.16 -1.27
N GLU A 167 4.59 -7.73 -0.71
CA GLU A 167 3.58 -8.45 -1.48
C GLU A 167 2.87 -7.55 -2.49
N ILE A 168 2.52 -6.32 -2.10
CA ILE A 168 1.88 -5.36 -3.00
C ILE A 168 2.87 -4.90 -4.09
N CYS A 169 4.15 -4.74 -3.74
CA CYS A 169 5.19 -4.39 -4.70
C CYS A 169 5.50 -5.54 -5.68
N SER A 170 5.49 -6.79 -5.19
CA SER A 170 5.92 -7.99 -5.92
C SER A 170 4.80 -8.67 -6.72
N ASN A 171 3.53 -8.54 -6.32
CA ASN A 171 2.39 -9.07 -7.07
C ASN A 171 2.02 -8.13 -8.23
N THR A 172 2.94 -7.97 -9.17
CA THR A 172 2.66 -7.45 -10.50
C THR A 172 1.81 -8.49 -11.27
N PRO A 173 0.66 -8.13 -11.88
CA PRO A 173 0.06 -9.00 -12.90
C PRO A 173 0.94 -8.95 -14.14
N GLY A 174 1.89 -9.87 -14.18
CA GLY A 174 2.93 -9.96 -15.21
C GLY A 174 3.37 -11.39 -15.50
N ILE A 175 2.52 -12.41 -15.28
CA ILE A 175 2.77 -13.76 -15.82
C ILE A 175 1.44 -14.34 -16.31
N LEU A 176 1.11 -14.08 -17.57
CA LEU A 176 0.45 -15.12 -18.36
C LEU A 176 1.49 -16.24 -18.49
N HIS A 177 1.17 -17.40 -17.94
CA HIS A 177 1.79 -18.67 -18.28
C HIS A 177 1.92 -18.73 -19.81
N ARG A 178 3.13 -18.53 -20.35
CA ARG A 178 3.46 -19.10 -21.65
C ARG A 178 3.72 -20.57 -21.38
N SER A 179 2.71 -21.37 -21.69
CA SER A 179 2.86 -22.77 -22.02
C SER A 179 4.04 -22.89 -22.99
N SER A 180 5.12 -23.52 -22.55
CA SER A 180 6.16 -24.05 -23.43
C SER A 180 5.82 -25.50 -23.71
N ASP A 181 4.81 -25.71 -24.54
CA ASP A 181 4.68 -26.95 -25.31
C ASP A 181 5.13 -26.65 -26.74
N HIS A 182 5.94 -27.56 -27.28
CA HIS A 182 6.51 -27.63 -28.63
C HIS A 182 7.82 -26.86 -28.87
N GLU A 183 8.95 -27.57 -28.85
CA GLU A 183 9.61 -28.13 -30.06
C GLU A 183 10.99 -28.70 -29.67
N GLU A 184 11.06 -30.01 -29.44
CA GLU A 184 12.31 -30.79 -29.59
C GLU A 184 12.05 -31.88 -30.64
N GLU A 185 12.18 -31.49 -31.90
CA GLU A 185 12.58 -32.38 -32.99
C GLU A 185 13.57 -31.61 -33.87
N ARG A 186 14.85 -32.04 -33.79
CA ARG A 186 15.87 -32.13 -34.84
C ARG A 186 17.26 -31.95 -34.23
N GLU A 187 17.92 -33.07 -33.94
CA GLU A 187 19.04 -33.59 -34.75
C GLU A 187 19.30 -35.07 -34.39
#